data_AF-A0A6L9YP29-F1
#
_entry.id   AF-A0A6L9YP29-F1
#
_cell.length_a   1.000
_cell.length_b   1.000
_cell.length_c   1.000
_cell.angle_alpha   90.00
_cell.angle_beta   90.00
_cell.angle_gamma   90.00
#
_symmetry.space_group_name_H-M   'P 1'
#
loop_
_entity.id
_entity.type
_entity.pdbx_description
1 polymer ?
#
loop_
_entity_poly.entity_id
_entity_poly.type
_entity_poly.pdbx_seq_one_letter_code
_entity_poly.pdbx_strand_id
1 'polypeptide(L)'
;MDTEETTQILRQWFESWAKDDIEAVIDGLSETVVFYAPQNEYNQAIPYLGQKVGRQAVAEAFKIRAQTVELLSYDLQEFIVEGNKACIISHTREVCKQTQQIFEVEDAQFIILDEDGKIASWSFYFDPNLEVAAFKGNLDQRLIQAVQDNQLPTVQSLLAIGANVNVRDTESGLTPLMMAAKQANVEMVSVLLDSGADLYMLDSCSGTSVLHQACKGGSPEVIRLLFEAGAFVDAVSATRTHQTPLHYALRQGQLSCAEALIRAGANLRFIDGSGQNSREIATDVLGSDHALLELLQPNPAATIFPVS
;
A
#
# COMPACT_ATOMS: atom_id res chain seq x y z
N MET A 1 10.96 35.86 -32.72
CA MET A 1 11.56 36.18 -31.41
C MET A 1 13.06 36.05 -31.52
N ASP A 2 13.79 37.04 -31.04
CA ASP A 2 15.24 36.93 -30.92
C ASP A 2 15.66 36.36 -29.56
N THR A 3 16.95 36.06 -29.43
CA THR A 3 17.54 35.44 -28.23
C THR A 3 17.46 36.34 -26.99
N GLU A 4 17.55 37.66 -27.16
CA GLU A 4 17.56 38.62 -26.06
C GLU A 4 16.16 38.76 -25.45
N GLU A 5 15.14 38.89 -26.31
CA GLU A 5 13.73 38.88 -25.92
C GLU A 5 13.35 37.58 -25.20
N THR A 6 13.72 36.42 -25.76
CA THR A 6 13.47 35.11 -25.14
C THR A 6 14.14 34.99 -23.77
N THR A 7 15.38 35.50 -23.64
CA THR A 7 16.11 35.50 -22.37
C THR A 7 15.38 36.33 -21.31
N GLN A 8 14.88 37.52 -21.66
CA GLN A 8 14.17 38.39 -20.74
C GLN A 8 12.86 37.75 -20.25
N ILE A 9 12.05 37.20 -21.16
CA ILE A 9 10.79 36.53 -20.85
C ILE A 9 11.03 35.38 -19.87
N LEU A 10 11.98 34.49 -20.20
CA LEU A 10 12.22 33.30 -19.39
C LEU A 10 12.82 33.64 -18.02
N ARG A 11 13.69 34.66 -17.91
CA ARG A 11 14.21 35.11 -16.60
C ARG A 11 13.09 35.58 -15.69
N GLN A 12 12.17 36.42 -16.21
CA GLN A 12 11.01 36.87 -15.43
C GLN A 12 10.12 35.69 -15.02
N TRP A 13 9.92 34.74 -15.92
CA TRP A 13 9.13 33.54 -15.63
C TRP A 13 9.75 32.66 -14.54
N PHE A 14 11.07 32.45 -14.55
CA PHE A 14 11.78 31.73 -13.48
C PHE A 14 11.86 32.51 -12.15
N GLU A 15 11.79 33.84 -12.18
CA GLU A 15 11.64 34.62 -10.95
C GLU A 15 10.27 34.39 -10.29
N SER A 16 9.20 34.26 -11.08
CA SER A 16 7.87 33.87 -10.57
C SER A 16 7.91 32.46 -9.99
N TRP A 17 8.60 31.52 -10.65
CA TRP A 17 8.83 30.17 -10.15
C TRP A 17 9.53 30.16 -8.78
N ALA A 18 10.63 30.89 -8.64
CA ALA A 18 11.40 30.94 -7.40
C ALA A 18 10.63 31.57 -6.23
N LYS A 19 9.60 32.37 -6.52
CA LYS A 19 8.68 32.97 -5.54
C LYS A 19 7.46 32.11 -5.23
N ASP A 20 7.35 30.92 -5.83
CA ASP A 20 6.17 30.05 -5.77
C ASP A 20 4.88 30.75 -6.26
N ASP A 21 5.02 31.70 -7.19
CA ASP A 21 3.89 32.40 -7.83
C ASP A 21 3.33 31.55 -8.98
N ILE A 22 2.58 30.51 -8.60
CA ILE A 22 2.04 29.52 -9.53
C ILE A 22 1.08 30.14 -10.54
N GLU A 23 0.34 31.19 -10.18
CA GLU A 23 -0.57 31.86 -11.11
C GLU A 23 0.22 32.51 -12.26
N ALA A 24 1.26 33.27 -11.94
CA ALA A 24 2.13 33.86 -12.96
C ALA A 24 2.87 32.81 -13.80
N VAL A 25 3.29 31.68 -13.19
CA VAL A 25 3.92 30.56 -13.90
C VAL A 25 2.95 29.98 -14.94
N ILE A 26 1.70 29.73 -14.56
CA ILE A 26 0.66 29.17 -15.45
C ILE A 26 0.25 30.17 -16.54
N ASP A 27 0.16 31.46 -16.22
CA ASP A 27 -0.12 32.54 -17.18
C ASP A 27 0.97 32.70 -18.24
N GLY A 28 2.21 32.33 -17.92
CA GLY A 28 3.33 32.29 -18.86
C GLY A 28 3.23 31.20 -19.94
N LEU A 29 2.32 30.24 -19.78
CA LEU A 29 2.16 29.12 -20.70
C LEU A 29 1.22 29.47 -21.87
N SER A 30 1.46 28.88 -23.03
CA SER A 30 0.54 28.95 -24.17
C SER A 30 -0.74 28.15 -23.88
N GLU A 31 -1.87 28.52 -24.49
CA GLU A 31 -3.13 27.75 -24.36
C GLU A 31 -2.98 26.30 -24.82
N THR A 32 -2.09 26.06 -25.78
CA THR A 32 -1.82 24.75 -26.39
C THR A 32 -0.54 24.08 -25.88
N VAL A 33 0.02 24.57 -24.76
CA VAL A 33 1.29 24.09 -24.21
C VAL A 33 1.35 22.56 -24.13
N VAL A 34 2.47 21.99 -24.55
CA VAL A 34 2.80 20.58 -24.33
C VAL A 34 3.84 20.49 -23.22
N PHE A 35 3.41 20.01 -22.06
CA PHE A 35 4.26 19.72 -20.92
C PHE A 35 4.60 18.23 -20.89
N TYR A 36 5.87 17.91 -20.67
CA TYR A 36 6.33 16.53 -20.58
C TYR A 36 7.31 16.33 -19.43
N ALA A 37 6.91 15.52 -18.45
CA ALA A 37 7.79 14.96 -17.44
C ALA A 37 7.73 13.42 -17.54
N PRO A 38 8.86 12.70 -17.70
CA PRO A 38 8.87 11.26 -17.91
C PRO A 38 8.13 10.49 -16.80
N GLN A 39 7.22 9.60 -17.19
CA GLN A 39 6.54 8.67 -16.29
C GLN A 39 6.62 7.25 -16.85
N ASN A 40 6.99 6.30 -16.01
CA ASN A 40 7.09 4.88 -16.32
C ASN A 40 6.71 4.05 -15.08
N GLU A 41 6.92 2.73 -15.15
CA GLU A 41 6.59 1.81 -14.05
C GLU A 41 7.40 2.06 -12.76
N TYR A 42 8.57 2.68 -12.84
CA TYR A 42 9.45 2.88 -11.69
C TYR A 42 9.11 4.13 -10.86
N ASN A 43 8.46 5.13 -11.47
CA ASN A 43 8.16 6.42 -10.83
C ASN A 43 6.66 6.72 -10.67
N GLN A 44 5.81 5.69 -10.71
CA GLN A 44 4.36 5.81 -10.51
C GLN A 44 3.96 6.45 -9.16
N ALA A 45 4.85 6.43 -8.18
CA ALA A 45 4.64 7.08 -6.88
C ALA A 45 4.57 8.61 -6.97
N ILE A 46 5.04 9.22 -8.07
CA ILE A 46 5.03 10.67 -8.27
C ILE A 46 3.79 11.06 -9.11
N PRO A 47 2.72 11.59 -8.48
CA PRO A 47 1.38 11.63 -9.08
C PRO A 47 1.20 12.73 -10.15
N TYR A 48 2.12 13.68 -10.24
CA TYR A 48 2.04 14.81 -11.18
C TYR A 48 2.87 14.61 -12.46
N LEU A 49 3.61 13.51 -12.60
CA LEU A 49 4.38 13.22 -13.82
C LEU A 49 3.49 12.83 -15.01
N GLY A 50 4.11 12.70 -16.18
CA GLY A 50 3.50 12.32 -17.44
C GLY A 50 3.16 13.53 -18.32
N GLN A 51 2.78 13.26 -19.57
CA GLN A 51 2.43 14.28 -20.54
C GLN A 51 1.14 15.03 -20.14
N LYS A 52 1.14 16.35 -20.29
CA LYS A 52 -0.03 17.22 -20.11
C LYS A 52 -0.15 18.14 -21.34
N VAL A 53 -1.36 18.28 -21.86
CA VAL A 53 -1.62 19.10 -23.06
C VAL A 53 -2.64 20.18 -22.70
N GLY A 54 -2.26 21.42 -22.97
CA GLY A 54 -3.03 22.62 -22.67
C GLY A 54 -2.81 23.14 -21.26
N ARG A 55 -3.00 24.45 -21.11
CA ARG A 55 -2.70 25.20 -19.87
C ARG A 55 -3.41 24.62 -18.64
N GLN A 56 -4.67 24.21 -18.79
CA GLN A 56 -5.45 23.64 -17.70
C GLN A 56 -4.86 22.34 -17.16
N ALA A 57 -4.43 21.43 -18.03
CA ALA A 57 -3.86 20.14 -17.62
C ALA A 57 -2.53 20.32 -16.88
N VAL A 58 -1.73 21.32 -17.28
CA VAL A 58 -0.52 21.70 -16.55
C VAL A 58 -0.88 22.27 -15.18
N ALA A 59 -1.85 23.18 -15.10
CA ALA A 59 -2.31 23.75 -13.84
C ALA A 59 -2.81 22.68 -12.84
N GLU A 60 -3.49 21.63 -13.32
CA GLU A 60 -3.92 20.51 -12.49
C GLU A 60 -2.74 19.69 -11.95
N ALA A 61 -1.74 19.38 -12.79
CA ALA A 61 -0.51 18.71 -12.34
C ALA A 61 0.23 19.53 -11.26
N PHE A 62 0.26 20.84 -11.42
CA PHE A 62 0.87 21.78 -10.47
C PHE A 62 0.12 21.84 -9.13
N LYS A 63 -1.22 21.78 -9.15
CA LYS A 63 -2.02 21.66 -7.94
C LYS A 63 -1.72 20.36 -7.19
N ILE A 64 -1.61 19.23 -7.91
CA ILE A 64 -1.24 17.94 -7.31
C ILE A 64 0.15 18.05 -6.68
N ARG A 65 1.13 18.59 -7.41
CA ARG A 65 2.49 18.83 -6.90
C ARG A 65 2.46 19.63 -5.60
N ALA A 66 1.81 20.79 -5.60
CA ALA A 66 1.69 21.65 -4.43
C ALA A 66 0.99 20.97 -3.23
N GLN A 67 0.12 19.98 -3.45
CA GLN A 67 -0.48 19.19 -2.38
C GLN A 67 0.47 18.13 -1.82
N THR A 68 1.43 17.66 -2.62
CA THR A 68 2.32 16.54 -2.28
C THR A 68 3.71 16.96 -1.82
N VAL A 69 4.21 18.11 -2.26
CA VAL A 69 5.56 18.60 -1.96
C VAL A 69 5.54 20.05 -1.51
N GLU A 70 6.60 20.46 -0.82
CA GLU A 70 6.90 21.85 -0.46
C GLU A 70 8.33 22.18 -0.89
N LEU A 71 8.48 23.30 -1.61
CA LEU A 71 9.77 23.80 -2.08
C LEU A 71 10.54 24.41 -0.91
N LEU A 72 11.78 23.94 -0.68
CA LEU A 72 12.67 24.48 0.34
C LEU A 72 13.70 25.45 -0.24
N SER A 73 14.26 25.12 -1.41
CA SER A 73 15.16 26.00 -2.14
C SER A 73 15.17 25.69 -3.63
N TYR A 74 15.47 26.71 -4.43
CA TYR A 74 15.59 26.64 -5.88
C TYR A 74 16.84 27.42 -6.30
N ASP A 75 17.69 26.82 -7.12
CA ASP A 75 18.87 27.45 -7.70
C ASP A 75 18.91 27.20 -9.22
N LEU A 76 19.22 28.25 -9.98
CA LEU A 76 19.33 28.19 -11.43
C LEU A 76 20.81 28.15 -11.79
N GLN A 77 21.28 27.03 -12.34
CA GLN A 77 22.69 26.76 -12.56
C GLN A 77 23.14 27.13 -13.97
N GLU A 78 22.42 26.64 -14.98
CA GLU A 78 22.72 26.94 -16.38
C GLU A 78 21.50 27.54 -17.09
N PHE A 79 21.76 28.50 -17.97
CA PHE A 79 20.73 29.23 -18.71
C PHE A 79 21.19 29.51 -20.12
N ILE A 80 20.87 28.62 -21.05
CA ILE A 80 21.29 28.70 -22.45
C ILE A 80 20.06 29.00 -23.30
N VAL A 81 20.12 30.07 -24.10
CA VAL A 81 19.02 30.49 -24.99
C VAL A 81 19.53 30.63 -26.42
N GLU A 82 18.76 30.09 -27.36
CA GLU A 82 19.02 30.21 -28.80
C GLU A 82 17.71 30.43 -29.56
N GLY A 83 17.54 31.62 -30.13
CA GLY A 83 16.28 32.00 -30.78
C GLY A 83 15.15 31.96 -29.76
N ASN A 84 14.10 31.17 -30.04
CA ASN A 84 12.93 30.99 -29.17
C ASN A 84 13.02 29.76 -28.24
N LYS A 85 14.20 29.16 -28.10
CA LYS A 85 14.42 27.92 -27.33
C LYS A 85 15.35 28.17 -26.16
N ALA A 86 15.15 27.43 -25.08
CA ALA A 86 16.05 27.46 -23.94
C ALA A 86 16.32 26.06 -23.38
N CYS A 87 17.54 25.88 -22.90
CA CYS A 87 17.99 24.75 -22.08
C CYS A 87 18.42 25.30 -20.72
N ILE A 88 17.75 24.84 -19.67
CA ILE A 88 17.93 25.32 -18.30
C ILE A 88 18.33 24.15 -17.43
N ILE A 89 19.33 24.34 -16.57
CA ILE A 89 19.65 23.40 -15.49
C ILE A 89 19.29 24.09 -14.18
N SER A 90 18.45 23.43 -13.38
CA SER A 90 18.12 23.87 -12.02
C SER A 90 18.38 22.79 -11.00
N HIS A 91 18.66 23.23 -9.78
CA HIS A 91 18.70 22.38 -8.60
C HIS A 91 17.56 22.78 -7.68
N THR A 92 16.76 21.80 -7.29
CA THR A 92 15.62 21.99 -6.40
C THR A 92 15.78 21.10 -5.17
N ARG A 93 15.38 21.64 -4.02
CA ARG A 93 15.33 20.92 -2.76
C ARG A 93 13.93 21.02 -2.20
N GLU A 94 13.33 19.88 -1.92
CA GLU A 94 11.93 19.78 -1.57
C GLU A 94 11.70 18.81 -0.43
N VAL A 95 10.54 18.91 0.22
CA VAL A 95 10.07 17.93 1.20
C VAL A 95 8.76 17.31 0.73
N CYS A 96 8.69 15.97 0.76
CA CYS A 96 7.45 15.26 0.56
C CYS A 96 6.56 15.50 1.79
N LYS A 97 5.41 16.17 1.62
CA LYS A 97 4.50 16.52 2.73
C LYS A 97 3.98 15.29 3.46
N GLN A 98 3.83 14.18 2.74
CA GLN A 98 3.30 12.94 3.31
C GLN A 98 4.31 12.19 4.17
N THR A 99 5.57 12.12 3.76
CA THR A 99 6.61 11.33 4.45
C THR A 99 7.56 12.19 5.26
N GLN A 100 7.49 13.51 5.09
CA GLN A 100 8.43 14.50 5.63
C GLN A 100 9.89 14.25 5.22
N GLN A 101 10.11 13.44 4.18
CA GLN A 101 11.44 13.19 3.64
C GLN A 101 11.83 14.30 2.68
N ILE A 102 13.04 14.83 2.90
CA ILE A 102 13.66 15.81 2.02
C ILE A 102 14.32 15.06 0.86
N PHE A 103 14.16 15.58 -0.35
CA PHE A 103 14.85 15.11 -1.54
C PHE A 103 15.33 16.30 -2.37
N GLU A 104 16.30 16.02 -3.24
CA GLU A 104 16.90 17.02 -4.12
C GLU A 104 16.83 16.50 -5.55
N VAL A 105 16.56 17.39 -6.48
CA VAL A 105 16.46 17.08 -7.91
C VAL A 105 17.30 18.08 -8.68
N GLU A 106 18.20 17.57 -9.50
CA GLU A 106 18.82 18.32 -10.58
C GLU A 106 18.02 18.01 -11.85
N ASP A 107 17.44 19.04 -12.45
CA ASP A 107 16.57 18.90 -13.60
C ASP A 107 17.05 19.73 -14.78
N ALA A 108 17.03 19.09 -15.96
CA ALA A 108 17.25 19.72 -17.24
C ALA A 108 15.90 20.02 -17.89
N GLN A 109 15.66 21.30 -18.16
CA GLN A 109 14.44 21.79 -18.77
C GLN A 109 14.69 22.25 -20.20
N PHE A 110 13.84 21.81 -21.12
CA PHE A 110 13.82 22.29 -22.49
C PHE A 110 12.52 23.03 -22.77
N ILE A 111 12.64 24.32 -23.11
CA ILE A 111 11.52 25.24 -23.26
C ILE A 111 11.52 25.83 -24.67
N ILE A 112 10.33 25.94 -25.28
CA ILE A 112 10.13 26.62 -26.56
C ILE A 112 9.01 27.65 -26.40
N LEU A 113 9.25 28.89 -26.80
CA LEU A 113 8.26 29.95 -26.85
C LEU A 113 7.53 30.00 -28.21
N ASP A 114 6.23 30.31 -28.21
CA ASP A 114 5.45 30.67 -29.40
C ASP A 114 5.71 32.12 -29.86
N GLU A 115 5.01 32.58 -30.90
CA GLU A 115 5.18 33.93 -31.45
C GLU A 115 4.77 35.04 -30.49
N ASP A 116 3.94 34.74 -29.48
CA ASP A 116 3.42 35.68 -28.49
C ASP A 116 4.27 35.73 -27.21
N GLY A 117 5.40 35.01 -27.16
CA GLY A 117 6.25 34.97 -25.97
C GLY A 117 5.75 34.03 -24.88
N LYS A 118 4.83 33.11 -25.19
CA LYS A 118 4.30 32.12 -24.23
C LYS A 118 4.97 30.76 -24.41
N ILE A 119 5.11 30.01 -23.33
CA ILE A 119 5.72 28.67 -23.37
C ILE A 119 4.79 27.69 -24.07
N ALA A 120 5.15 27.28 -25.29
CA ALA A 120 4.39 26.34 -26.11
C ALA A 120 4.84 24.88 -25.92
N SER A 121 6.09 24.66 -25.52
CA SER A 121 6.60 23.33 -25.16
C SER A 121 7.53 23.43 -23.96
N TRP A 122 7.37 22.50 -23.02
CA TRP A 122 8.17 22.42 -21.81
C TRP A 122 8.42 20.96 -21.43
N SER A 123 9.67 20.55 -21.42
CA SER A 123 10.07 19.18 -21.08
C SER A 123 11.05 19.17 -19.91
N PHE A 124 10.87 18.22 -18.98
CA PHE A 124 11.76 17.94 -17.86
C PHE A 124 12.53 16.64 -18.05
N TYR A 125 13.79 16.62 -17.67
CA TYR A 125 14.61 15.42 -17.58
C TYR A 125 15.39 15.47 -16.27
N PHE A 126 15.22 14.47 -15.42
CA PHE A 126 15.84 14.40 -14.10
C PHE A 126 15.97 12.94 -13.66
N ASP A 127 16.78 12.69 -12.61
CA ASP A 127 16.77 11.40 -11.92
C ASP A 127 15.67 11.39 -10.84
N PRO A 128 14.58 10.63 -11.02
CA PRO A 128 13.48 10.60 -10.05
C PRO A 128 13.78 9.74 -8.82
N ASN A 129 14.92 9.06 -8.73
CA ASN A 129 15.16 8.05 -7.68
C ASN A 129 15.02 8.60 -6.26
N LEU A 130 15.57 9.79 -5.98
CA LEU A 130 15.48 10.42 -4.66
C LEU A 130 14.05 10.82 -4.31
N GLU A 131 13.32 11.34 -5.29
CA GLU A 131 11.92 11.72 -5.13
C GLU A 131 11.02 10.48 -4.96
N VAL A 132 11.22 9.43 -5.75
CA VAL A 132 10.55 8.15 -5.59
C VAL A 132 10.80 7.58 -4.20
N ALA A 133 12.04 7.62 -3.71
CA ALA A 133 12.35 7.19 -2.34
C ALA A 133 11.59 8.03 -1.30
N ALA A 134 11.55 9.35 -1.48
CA ALA A 134 10.81 10.25 -0.60
C ALA A 134 9.31 9.91 -0.53
N PHE A 135 8.66 9.67 -1.67
CA PHE A 135 7.23 9.32 -1.71
C PHE A 135 6.94 7.92 -1.17
N LYS A 136 7.91 7.00 -1.28
CA LYS A 136 7.77 5.61 -0.82
C LYS A 136 8.19 5.40 0.65
N GLY A 137 8.81 6.39 1.28
CA GLY A 137 9.49 6.25 2.57
C GLY A 137 8.64 5.73 3.76
N ASN A 138 7.31 5.78 3.67
CA ASN A 138 6.40 5.28 4.71
C ASN A 138 5.26 4.38 4.17
N LEU A 139 5.43 3.77 2.99
CA LEU A 139 4.40 2.93 2.37
C LEU A 139 3.88 1.84 3.31
N ASP A 140 4.79 1.17 3.99
CA ASP A 140 4.50 0.08 4.91
C ASP A 140 3.61 0.52 6.07
N GLN A 141 3.93 1.67 6.70
CA GLN A 141 3.10 2.25 7.76
C GLN A 141 1.73 2.68 7.25
N ARG A 142 1.67 3.27 6.05
CA ARG A 142 0.41 3.66 5.41
C ARG A 142 -0.46 2.46 5.06
N LEU A 143 0.15 1.34 4.65
CA LEU A 143 -0.55 0.11 4.35
C LEU A 143 -1.20 -0.44 5.63
N ILE A 144 -0.46 -0.50 6.73
CA ILE A 144 -0.99 -0.89 8.03
C ILE A 144 -2.20 -0.01 8.41
N GLN A 145 -2.06 1.32 8.35
CA GLN A 145 -3.14 2.24 8.70
C GLN A 145 -4.36 2.06 7.79
N ALA A 146 -4.16 1.94 6.48
CA ALA A 146 -5.25 1.75 5.52
C ALA A 146 -6.03 0.45 5.75
N VAL A 147 -5.34 -0.64 6.16
CA VAL A 147 -6.01 -1.89 6.55
C VAL A 147 -6.76 -1.74 7.87
N GLN A 148 -6.20 -1.03 8.86
CA GLN A 148 -6.87 -0.76 10.13
C GLN A 148 -8.16 0.07 9.94
N ASP A 149 -8.10 1.06 9.04
CA ASP A 149 -9.22 1.95 8.72
C ASP A 149 -10.19 1.37 7.66
N ASN A 150 -9.92 0.14 7.21
CA ASN A 150 -10.72 -0.56 6.21
C ASN A 150 -10.87 0.18 4.86
N GLN A 151 -9.79 0.81 4.39
CA GLN A 151 -9.77 1.61 3.17
C GLN A 151 -9.25 0.79 1.98
N LEU A 152 -10.09 -0.10 1.43
CA LEU A 152 -9.71 -1.00 0.33
C LEU A 152 -9.06 -0.30 -0.89
N PRO A 153 -9.58 0.83 -1.41
CA PRO A 153 -8.95 1.51 -2.55
C PRO A 153 -7.55 2.05 -2.23
N THR A 154 -7.34 2.52 -0.99
CA THR A 154 -6.04 2.97 -0.50
C THR A 154 -5.07 1.80 -0.41
N VAL A 155 -5.51 0.65 0.11
CA VAL A 155 -4.70 -0.58 0.18
C VAL A 155 -4.26 -1.03 -1.20
N GLN A 156 -5.17 -1.13 -2.16
CA GLN A 156 -4.85 -1.49 -3.55
C GLN A 156 -3.83 -0.53 -4.17
N SER A 157 -4.02 0.78 -3.97
CA SER A 157 -3.10 1.80 -4.50
C SER A 157 -1.70 1.71 -3.88
N LEU A 158 -1.61 1.47 -2.57
CA LEU A 158 -0.34 1.32 -1.85
C LEU A 158 0.42 0.07 -2.30
N LEU A 159 -0.28 -1.05 -2.47
CA LEU A 159 0.30 -2.30 -2.97
C LEU A 159 0.80 -2.13 -4.41
N ALA A 160 0.04 -1.44 -5.27
CA ALA A 160 0.43 -1.17 -6.65
C ALA A 160 1.73 -0.35 -6.78
N ILE A 161 2.01 0.55 -5.82
CA ILE A 161 3.25 1.33 -5.78
C ILE A 161 4.39 0.68 -4.98
N GLY A 162 4.18 -0.56 -4.51
CA GLY A 162 5.20 -1.42 -3.93
C GLY A 162 5.26 -1.43 -2.41
N ALA A 163 4.17 -1.14 -1.69
CA ALA A 163 4.11 -1.36 -0.25
C ALA A 163 4.33 -2.85 0.08
N ASN A 164 5.04 -3.16 1.17
CA ASN A 164 5.29 -4.53 1.57
C ASN A 164 4.01 -5.17 2.15
N VAL A 165 3.34 -6.02 1.38
CA VAL A 165 2.13 -6.75 1.82
C VAL A 165 2.33 -7.58 3.11
N ASN A 166 3.59 -7.95 3.40
CA ASN A 166 4.00 -8.75 4.54
C ASN A 166 4.62 -7.92 5.67
N VAL A 167 4.46 -6.60 5.64
CA VAL A 167 4.90 -5.72 6.74
C VAL A 167 4.31 -6.20 8.07
N ARG A 168 5.11 -6.13 9.13
CA ARG A 168 4.65 -6.35 10.50
C ARG A 168 4.39 -5.00 11.16
N ASP A 169 3.18 -4.82 11.67
CA ASP A 169 2.86 -3.69 12.52
C ASP A 169 3.65 -3.75 13.83
N THR A 170 4.32 -2.66 14.16
CA THR A 170 5.18 -2.56 15.35
C THR A 170 4.39 -2.55 16.65
N GLU A 171 3.13 -2.12 16.63
CA GLU A 171 2.30 -2.04 17.83
C GLU A 171 1.58 -3.35 18.14
N SER A 172 0.84 -3.90 17.16
CA SER A 172 0.07 -5.12 17.37
C SER A 172 0.87 -6.40 17.12
N GLY A 173 1.96 -6.34 16.34
CA GLY A 173 2.70 -7.52 15.89
C GLY A 173 2.02 -8.31 14.77
N LEU A 174 0.91 -7.80 14.22
CA LEU A 174 0.14 -8.43 13.16
C LEU A 174 0.61 -7.98 11.78
N THR A 175 0.34 -8.80 10.78
CA THR A 175 0.51 -8.47 9.36
C THR A 175 -0.80 -7.89 8.81
N PRO A 176 -0.80 -7.17 7.66
CA PRO A 176 -2.03 -6.76 6.98
C PRO A 176 -3.08 -7.87 6.87
N LEU A 177 -2.68 -9.06 6.44
CA LEU A 177 -3.58 -10.19 6.27
C LEU A 177 -4.21 -10.65 7.60
N MET A 178 -3.43 -10.69 8.68
CA MET A 178 -3.93 -11.02 10.01
C MET A 178 -4.91 -9.97 10.54
N MET A 179 -4.64 -8.69 10.29
CA MET A 179 -5.55 -7.59 10.65
C MET A 179 -6.88 -7.74 9.91
N ALA A 180 -6.84 -7.91 8.59
CA ALA A 180 -8.03 -8.11 7.76
C ALA A 180 -8.83 -9.34 8.19
N ALA A 181 -8.15 -10.45 8.51
CA ALA A 181 -8.79 -11.66 9.01
C ALA A 181 -9.47 -11.44 10.37
N LYS A 182 -8.80 -10.74 11.30
CA LYS A 182 -9.37 -10.37 12.61
C LYS A 182 -10.57 -9.42 12.48
N GLN A 183 -10.59 -8.55 11.47
CA GLN A 183 -11.72 -7.66 11.18
C GLN A 183 -12.88 -8.36 10.47
N ALA A 184 -12.76 -9.65 10.14
CA ALA A 184 -13.75 -10.39 9.36
C ALA A 184 -14.02 -9.80 7.95
N ASN A 185 -13.06 -9.07 7.38
CA ASN A 185 -13.22 -8.48 6.05
C ASN A 185 -12.73 -9.44 4.94
N VAL A 186 -13.68 -10.12 4.30
CA VAL A 186 -13.44 -11.07 3.21
C VAL A 186 -12.78 -10.41 1.99
N GLU A 187 -13.23 -9.21 1.60
CA GLU A 187 -12.72 -8.53 0.40
C GLU A 187 -11.27 -8.06 0.60
N MET A 188 -10.96 -7.50 1.76
CA MET A 188 -9.59 -7.11 2.13
C MET A 188 -8.66 -8.33 2.19
N VAL A 189 -9.13 -9.45 2.75
CA VAL A 189 -8.37 -10.71 2.75
C VAL A 189 -8.08 -11.16 1.31
N SER A 190 -9.06 -11.13 0.41
CA SER A 190 -8.85 -11.48 -1.01
C SER A 190 -7.78 -10.60 -1.65
N VAL A 191 -7.88 -9.27 -1.54
CA VAL A 191 -6.92 -8.33 -2.14
C VAL A 191 -5.49 -8.57 -1.62
N LEU A 192 -5.34 -8.81 -0.32
CA LEU A 192 -4.03 -9.07 0.28
C LEU A 192 -3.44 -10.41 -0.19
N LEU A 193 -4.26 -11.46 -0.31
CA LEU A 193 -3.82 -12.75 -0.85
C LEU A 193 -3.43 -12.66 -2.33
N ASP A 194 -4.23 -11.98 -3.15
CA ASP A 194 -3.93 -11.73 -4.56
C ASP A 194 -2.63 -10.92 -4.75
N SER A 195 -2.26 -10.13 -3.73
CA SER A 195 -1.02 -9.36 -3.69
C SER A 195 0.16 -10.12 -3.06
N GLY A 196 0.02 -11.42 -2.78
CA GLY A 196 1.11 -12.27 -2.30
C GLY A 196 1.34 -12.25 -0.79
N ALA A 197 0.30 -11.97 0.01
CA ALA A 197 0.40 -12.08 1.46
C ALA A 197 0.77 -13.50 1.92
N ASP A 198 1.73 -13.60 2.84
CA ASP A 198 2.22 -14.87 3.40
C ASP A 198 1.30 -15.35 4.53
N LEU A 199 0.71 -16.53 4.30
CA LEU A 199 -0.19 -17.23 5.22
C LEU A 199 0.50 -17.86 6.43
N TYR A 200 1.82 -18.08 6.35
CA TYR A 200 2.60 -18.83 7.34
C TYR A 200 3.30 -17.94 8.36
N MET A 201 3.24 -16.62 8.19
CA MET A 201 3.65 -15.71 9.25
C MET A 201 2.80 -15.92 10.50
N LEU A 202 3.42 -15.67 11.66
CA LEU A 202 2.76 -15.71 12.97
C LEU A 202 2.73 -14.32 13.59
N ASP A 203 1.65 -14.03 14.31
CA ASP A 203 1.52 -12.89 15.21
C ASP A 203 2.73 -12.87 16.15
N SER A 204 3.50 -11.79 16.18
CA SER A 204 4.74 -11.74 16.97
C SER A 204 4.52 -11.69 18.47
N CYS A 205 3.32 -11.31 18.92
CA CYS A 205 2.98 -11.16 20.33
C CYS A 205 2.42 -12.47 20.89
N SER A 206 1.56 -13.16 20.13
CA SER A 206 0.88 -14.37 20.60
C SER A 206 1.30 -15.66 19.88
N GLY A 207 2.14 -15.57 18.85
CA GLY A 207 2.56 -16.73 18.06
C GLY A 207 1.41 -17.44 17.35
N THR A 208 0.30 -16.74 17.11
CA THR A 208 -0.90 -17.32 16.49
C THR A 208 -0.92 -17.09 14.97
N SER A 209 -1.52 -18.03 14.24
CA SER A 209 -1.65 -17.98 12.78
C SER A 209 -2.79 -17.07 12.32
N VAL A 210 -2.87 -16.82 11.00
CA VAL A 210 -3.98 -16.08 10.39
C VAL A 210 -5.36 -16.69 10.67
N LEU A 211 -5.47 -18.03 10.77
CA LEU A 211 -6.73 -18.71 11.11
C LEU A 211 -7.19 -18.46 12.55
N HIS A 212 -6.26 -18.31 13.50
CA HIS A 212 -6.63 -17.88 14.86
C HIS A 212 -7.19 -16.45 14.85
N GLN A 213 -6.61 -15.57 14.03
CA GLN A 213 -7.08 -14.19 13.90
C GLN A 213 -8.47 -14.16 13.22
N ALA A 214 -8.71 -15.00 12.21
CA ALA A 214 -10.06 -15.19 11.64
C ALA A 214 -11.09 -15.66 12.68
N CYS A 215 -10.70 -16.59 13.58
CA CYS A 215 -11.56 -17.03 14.68
C CYS A 215 -11.82 -15.90 15.70
N LYS A 216 -10.83 -15.02 15.97
CA LYS A 216 -11.03 -13.81 16.79
C LYS A 216 -12.07 -12.87 16.16
N GLY A 217 -12.06 -12.75 14.83
CA GLY A 217 -13.04 -11.96 14.07
C GLY A 217 -14.41 -12.63 13.93
N GLY A 218 -14.51 -13.94 14.15
CA GLY A 218 -15.77 -14.69 14.13
C GLY A 218 -16.32 -14.97 12.73
N SER A 219 -15.50 -14.88 11.66
CA SER A 219 -15.97 -15.11 10.28
C SER A 219 -15.59 -16.50 9.73
N PRO A 220 -16.57 -17.42 9.57
CA PRO A 220 -16.34 -18.69 8.88
C PRO A 220 -16.03 -18.52 7.39
N GLU A 221 -16.50 -17.45 6.74
CA GLU A 221 -16.16 -17.13 5.35
C GLU A 221 -14.67 -16.84 5.18
N VAL A 222 -14.09 -16.03 6.07
CA VAL A 222 -12.64 -15.76 6.06
C VAL A 222 -11.86 -17.04 6.32
N ILE A 223 -12.30 -17.90 7.24
CA ILE A 223 -11.65 -19.21 7.50
C ILE A 223 -11.63 -20.07 6.23
N ARG A 224 -12.77 -20.16 5.53
CA ARG A 224 -12.87 -20.91 4.28
C ARG A 224 -11.93 -20.35 3.22
N LEU A 225 -11.94 -19.03 3.02
CA LEU A 225 -11.07 -18.36 2.04
C LEU A 225 -9.58 -18.61 2.33
N LEU A 226 -9.17 -18.46 3.59
CA LEU A 226 -7.79 -18.71 4.02
C LEU A 226 -7.40 -20.18 3.84
N PHE A 227 -8.29 -21.12 4.16
CA PHE A 227 -8.06 -22.55 3.95
C PHE A 227 -7.92 -22.90 2.47
N GLU A 228 -8.82 -22.39 1.62
CA GLU A 228 -8.76 -22.55 0.17
C GLU A 228 -7.46 -21.96 -0.42
N ALA A 229 -6.93 -20.89 0.19
CA ALA A 229 -5.64 -20.30 -0.14
C ALA A 229 -4.42 -21.09 0.39
N GLY A 230 -4.61 -22.17 1.15
CA GLY A 230 -3.54 -23.03 1.64
C GLY A 230 -3.07 -22.78 3.08
N ALA A 231 -3.85 -22.03 3.88
CA ALA A 231 -3.56 -21.85 5.30
C ALA A 231 -3.51 -23.20 6.03
N PHE A 232 -2.49 -23.40 6.87
CA PHE A 232 -2.36 -24.61 7.66
C PHE A 232 -3.42 -24.65 8.77
N VAL A 233 -4.46 -25.48 8.59
CA VAL A 233 -5.64 -25.57 9.46
C VAL A 233 -5.30 -25.91 10.91
N ASP A 234 -4.23 -26.68 11.11
CA ASP A 234 -3.78 -27.16 12.42
C ASP A 234 -2.57 -26.38 12.96
N ALA A 235 -2.34 -25.15 12.48
CA ALA A 235 -1.25 -24.33 12.98
C ALA A 235 -1.32 -24.18 14.50
N VAL A 236 -0.25 -24.54 15.22
CA VAL A 236 -0.23 -24.49 16.68
C VAL A 236 0.33 -23.14 17.13
N SER A 237 -0.35 -22.48 18.07
CA SER A 237 0.15 -21.24 18.66
C SER A 237 1.47 -21.48 19.39
N ALA A 238 2.45 -20.59 19.21
CA ALA A 238 3.74 -20.68 19.91
C ALA A 238 3.66 -20.24 21.40
N THR A 239 2.47 -19.94 21.91
CA THR A 239 2.21 -19.73 23.34
C THR A 239 2.26 -21.04 24.12
N ARG A 240 2.36 -20.94 25.45
CA ARG A 240 2.26 -22.10 26.37
C ARG A 240 0.94 -22.87 26.28
N THR A 241 -0.09 -22.28 25.67
CA THR A 241 -1.39 -22.93 25.50
C THR A 241 -1.41 -23.91 24.33
N HIS A 242 -0.44 -23.86 23.39
CA HIS A 242 -0.34 -24.79 22.25
C HIS A 242 -1.69 -25.05 21.56
N GLN A 243 -2.44 -23.99 21.29
CA GLN A 243 -3.79 -24.10 20.74
C GLN A 243 -3.73 -24.16 19.21
N THR A 244 -4.59 -24.98 18.61
CA THR A 244 -4.93 -24.88 17.19
C THR A 244 -6.04 -23.83 17.01
N PRO A 245 -6.34 -23.36 15.79
CA PRO A 245 -7.49 -22.51 15.53
C PRO A 245 -8.79 -23.13 16.05
N LEU A 246 -8.95 -24.46 15.96
CA LEU A 246 -10.14 -25.16 16.45
C LEU A 246 -10.24 -25.10 17.98
N HIS A 247 -9.14 -25.34 18.71
CA HIS A 247 -9.11 -25.16 20.16
C HIS A 247 -9.48 -23.73 20.57
N TYR A 248 -8.94 -22.74 19.85
CA TYR A 248 -9.25 -21.34 20.10
C TYR A 248 -10.73 -21.03 19.86
N ALA A 249 -11.27 -21.41 18.70
CA ALA A 249 -12.67 -21.17 18.35
C ALA A 249 -13.64 -21.78 19.37
N LEU A 250 -13.39 -23.01 19.82
CA LEU A 250 -14.20 -23.68 20.83
C LEU A 250 -14.16 -22.95 22.18
N ARG A 251 -12.97 -22.56 22.65
CA ARG A 251 -12.82 -21.83 23.94
C ARG A 251 -13.45 -20.44 23.92
N GLN A 252 -13.49 -19.80 22.77
CA GLN A 252 -14.16 -18.50 22.60
C GLN A 252 -15.66 -18.62 22.26
N GLY A 253 -16.22 -19.84 22.17
CA GLY A 253 -17.62 -20.05 21.79
C GLY A 253 -17.93 -19.67 20.34
N GLN A 254 -16.94 -19.59 19.46
CA GLN A 254 -17.08 -19.23 18.05
C GLN A 254 -17.51 -20.46 17.23
N LEU A 255 -18.75 -20.91 17.45
CA LEU A 255 -19.23 -22.21 16.95
C LEU A 255 -19.22 -22.30 15.41
N SER A 256 -19.63 -21.25 14.70
CA SER A 256 -19.59 -21.22 13.24
C SER A 256 -18.16 -21.34 12.70
N CYS A 257 -17.18 -20.73 13.39
CA CYS A 257 -15.77 -20.87 13.05
C CYS A 257 -15.26 -22.28 13.34
N ALA A 258 -15.63 -22.85 14.50
CA ALA A 258 -15.28 -24.24 14.84
C ALA A 258 -15.82 -25.22 13.79
N GLU A 259 -17.08 -25.06 13.39
CA GLU A 259 -17.67 -25.85 12.32
C GLU A 259 -16.93 -25.68 10.97
N ALA A 260 -16.56 -24.45 10.60
CA ALA A 260 -15.80 -24.20 9.38
C ALA A 260 -14.43 -24.89 9.40
N LEU A 261 -13.74 -24.85 10.55
CA LEU A 261 -12.46 -25.54 10.74
C LEU A 261 -12.60 -27.06 10.71
N ILE A 262 -13.65 -27.63 11.29
CA ILE A 262 -13.94 -29.07 11.21
C ILE A 262 -14.18 -29.47 9.75
N ARG A 263 -14.96 -28.68 9.00
CA ARG A 263 -15.20 -28.92 7.56
C ARG A 263 -13.94 -28.74 6.71
N ALA A 264 -13.02 -27.87 7.15
CA ALA A 264 -11.68 -27.71 6.57
C ALA A 264 -10.69 -28.82 6.98
N GLY A 265 -11.14 -29.85 7.70
CA GLY A 265 -10.32 -31.02 8.03
C GLY A 265 -9.40 -30.85 9.24
N ALA A 266 -9.70 -29.93 10.16
CA ALA A 266 -8.95 -29.78 11.40
C ALA A 266 -8.84 -31.11 12.16
N ASN A 267 -7.64 -31.42 12.66
CA ASN A 267 -7.40 -32.65 13.39
C ASN A 267 -7.97 -32.58 14.81
N LEU A 268 -9.06 -33.31 15.01
CA LEU A 268 -9.82 -33.37 16.26
C LEU A 268 -9.06 -34.03 17.43
N ARG A 269 -7.92 -34.68 17.15
CA ARG A 269 -7.12 -35.44 18.14
C ARG A 269 -5.97 -34.64 18.74
N PHE A 270 -5.67 -33.45 18.23
CA PHE A 270 -4.64 -32.64 18.87
C PHE A 270 -5.02 -32.29 20.30
N ILE A 271 -4.01 -32.25 21.14
CA ILE A 271 -4.10 -31.94 22.56
C ILE A 271 -3.45 -30.58 22.76
N ASP A 272 -4.16 -29.66 23.39
CA ASP A 272 -3.59 -28.35 23.71
C ASP A 272 -2.71 -28.40 24.98
N GLY A 273 -2.13 -27.26 25.35
CA GLY A 273 -1.25 -27.13 26.51
C GLY A 273 -1.91 -27.43 27.87
N SER A 274 -3.24 -27.54 27.92
CA SER A 274 -3.97 -27.98 29.13
C SER A 274 -4.23 -29.49 29.17
N GLY A 275 -3.81 -30.24 28.14
CA GLY A 275 -4.04 -31.67 28.07
C GLY A 275 -5.40 -32.06 27.49
N GLN A 276 -6.12 -31.13 26.86
CA GLN A 276 -7.47 -31.36 26.33
C GLN A 276 -7.49 -31.44 24.80
N ASN A 277 -8.29 -32.36 24.24
CA ASN A 277 -8.65 -32.34 22.82
C ASN A 277 -9.87 -31.46 22.52
N SER A 278 -10.17 -31.27 21.24
CA SER A 278 -11.30 -30.45 20.78
C SER A 278 -12.66 -30.89 21.36
N ARG A 279 -12.91 -32.20 21.51
CA ARG A 279 -14.19 -32.70 22.06
C ARG A 279 -14.31 -32.40 23.55
N GLU A 280 -13.24 -32.60 24.31
CA GLU A 280 -13.19 -32.30 25.75
C GLU A 280 -13.41 -30.82 26.00
N ILE A 281 -12.72 -29.95 25.24
CA ILE A 281 -12.92 -28.50 25.30
C ILE A 281 -14.38 -28.14 25.00
N ALA A 282 -14.96 -28.70 23.93
CA ALA A 282 -16.35 -28.44 23.57
C ALA A 282 -17.33 -28.92 24.65
N THR A 283 -17.05 -30.05 25.31
CA THR A 283 -17.88 -30.59 26.39
C THR A 283 -17.85 -29.67 27.61
N ASP A 284 -16.67 -29.19 27.98
CA ASP A 284 -16.49 -28.27 29.11
C ASP A 284 -17.14 -26.90 28.86
N VAL A 285 -17.07 -26.39 27.63
CA VAL A 285 -17.57 -25.05 27.29
C VAL A 285 -19.07 -25.05 26.97
N LEU A 286 -19.58 -26.08 26.27
CA LEU A 286 -20.93 -26.11 25.71
C LEU A 286 -21.88 -27.08 26.42
N GLY A 287 -21.34 -28.00 27.23
CA GLY A 287 -22.07 -29.09 27.84
C GLY A 287 -22.15 -30.35 26.97
N SER A 288 -22.36 -31.50 27.62
CA SER A 288 -22.31 -32.84 27.02
C SER A 288 -23.35 -33.13 25.93
N ASP A 289 -24.43 -32.34 25.88
CA ASP A 289 -25.57 -32.55 24.98
C ASP A 289 -25.54 -31.64 23.74
N HIS A 290 -24.48 -30.84 23.56
CA HIS A 290 -24.42 -29.86 22.46
C HIS A 290 -24.17 -30.54 21.10
N ALA A 291 -24.94 -30.16 20.08
CA ALA A 291 -24.91 -30.78 18.74
C ALA A 291 -23.52 -30.75 18.05
N LEU A 292 -22.71 -29.72 18.31
CA LEU A 292 -21.33 -29.64 17.80
C LEU A 292 -20.46 -30.85 18.22
N LEU A 293 -20.77 -31.50 19.34
CA LEU A 293 -20.06 -32.71 19.77
C LEU A 293 -20.26 -33.87 18.79
N GLU A 294 -21.31 -33.90 17.99
CA GLU A 294 -21.48 -34.91 16.94
C GLU A 294 -20.46 -34.73 15.82
N LEU A 295 -20.16 -33.47 15.45
CA LEU A 295 -19.14 -33.12 14.45
C LEU A 295 -17.71 -33.36 14.95
N LEU A 296 -17.52 -33.40 16.27
CA LEU A 296 -16.24 -33.68 16.92
C LEU A 296 -16.03 -35.18 17.20
N GLN A 297 -16.91 -36.06 16.70
CA GLN A 297 -16.67 -37.48 16.76
C GLN A 297 -15.56 -37.87 15.78
N PRO A 298 -14.61 -38.73 16.19
CA PRO A 298 -13.61 -39.24 15.27
C PRO A 298 -14.30 -40.02 14.14
N ASN A 299 -14.21 -39.51 12.91
CA ASN A 299 -14.77 -40.18 11.76
C ASN A 299 -13.94 -41.43 11.43
N PRO A 300 -14.47 -42.67 11.56
CA PRO A 300 -13.73 -43.89 11.24
C PRO A 300 -13.42 -44.03 9.74
N ALA A 301 -14.05 -43.20 8.88
CA ALA A 301 -13.89 -43.25 7.43
C ALA A 301 -12.94 -42.16 6.86
N ALA A 302 -12.45 -41.23 7.67
CA ALA A 302 -11.48 -40.22 7.23
C ALA A 302 -10.09 -40.85 7.13
N THR A 303 -9.90 -41.63 6.07
CA THR A 303 -8.58 -42.09 5.64
C THR A 303 -7.76 -40.87 5.27
N ILE A 304 -6.56 -40.81 5.83
CA ILE A 304 -5.50 -39.86 5.56
C ILE A 304 -5.43 -39.62 4.04
N PHE A 305 -5.76 -38.42 3.56
CA PHE A 305 -5.40 -38.05 2.20
C PHE A 305 -3.87 -37.99 2.15
N PRO A 306 -3.21 -38.72 1.24
CA PRO A 306 -1.78 -38.54 1.05
C PRO A 306 -1.57 -37.12 0.53
N VAL A 307 -0.68 -36.38 1.18
CA VAL A 307 -0.11 -35.15 0.64
C VAL A 307 0.59 -35.56 -0.66
N SER A 308 0.07 -35.10 -1.79
CA SER A 308 0.72 -35.20 -3.11
C SER A 308 1.82 -34.17 -3.24
#